data_AF-A0A1B2F014-F1
#
_entry.id   AF-A0A1B2F014-F1
#
_cell.length_a   1.000
_cell.length_b   1.000
_cell.length_c   1.000
_cell.angle_alpha   90.00
_cell.angle_beta   90.00
_cell.angle_gamma   90.00
#
_symmetry.space_group_name_H-M   'P 1'
#
loop_
_entity.id
_entity.type
_entity.pdbx_description
1 polymer ?
#
loop_
_entity_poly.entity_id
_entity_poly.type
_entity_poly.pdbx_seq_one_letter_code
_entity_poly.pdbx_strand_id
1 'polypeptide(L)' 'MLLSDTDARNASQIKESTDARSKAHALSIALALTRFVVEQIMKGNELLVRNKDGKLERVIMPELENIRNQEGRVQHSSG' A
#
# COMPACT_ATOMS: atom_id res chain seq x y z
N MET A 1 13.54 9.20 -18.41
CA MET A 1 12.36 9.43 -17.56
C MET A 1 12.86 10.18 -16.33
N LEU A 2 12.56 11.48 -16.19
CA LEU A 2 12.94 12.22 -14.98
C LEU A 2 11.96 11.83 -13.87
N LEU A 3 12.48 11.26 -12.78
CA LEU A 3 11.74 11.10 -11.53
C LEU A 3 11.37 12.49 -11.02
N SER A 4 10.14 12.68 -10.53
CA SER A 4 9.80 13.93 -9.86
C SER A 4 10.60 14.07 -8.56
N ASP A 5 10.80 15.30 -8.08
CA ASP A 5 11.45 15.55 -6.79
C ASP A 5 10.73 14.86 -5.63
N THR A 6 9.42 14.61 -5.79
CA THR A 6 8.61 13.85 -4.84
C THR A 6 8.99 12.38 -4.86
N ASP A 7 9.12 11.77 -6.04
CA ASP A 7 9.49 10.35 -6.16
C ASP A 7 10.91 10.09 -5.66
N ALA A 8 11.83 11.03 -5.92
CA ALA A 8 13.21 10.97 -5.45
C ALA A 8 13.29 11.04 -3.91
N ARG A 9 12.44 11.86 -3.28
CA ARG A 9 12.32 11.96 -1.82
C ARG A 9 11.71 10.70 -1.23
N ASN A 10 10.60 10.22 -1.77
CA ASN A 10 9.93 8.99 -1.34
C ASN A 10 10.89 7.79 -1.42
N ALA A 11 11.60 7.62 -2.53
CA ALA A 11 12.56 6.54 -2.70
C ALA A 11 13.72 6.61 -1.69
N SER A 12 14.17 7.81 -1.33
CA SER A 12 15.22 7.99 -0.30
C SER A 12 14.70 7.63 1.10
N GLN A 13 13.50 8.08 1.47
CA GLN A 13 12.89 7.77 2.77
C GLN A 13 12.61 6.27 2.92
N ILE A 14 12.08 5.62 1.88
CA ILE A 14 11.84 4.18 1.88
C ILE A 14 13.17 3.43 2.00
N LYS A 15 14.20 3.84 1.25
CA LYS A 15 15.53 3.23 1.34
C LYS A 15 16.07 3.24 2.77
N GLU A 16 15.97 4.37 3.45
CA GLU A 16 16.39 4.52 4.85
C GLU A 16 15.54 3.67 5.80
N SER A 17 14.22 3.67 5.63
CA SER A 17 13.28 2.96 6.51
C SER A 17 13.29 1.44 6.33
N THR A 18 13.75 0.94 5.17
CA THR A 18 13.77 -0.49 4.81
C THR A 18 15.17 -1.09 4.74
N ASP A 19 16.19 -0.30 5.10
CA ASP A 19 17.61 -0.66 4.98
C ASP A 19 17.99 -1.16 3.57
N ALA A 20 17.41 -0.55 2.54
CA ALA A 20 17.63 -0.98 1.17
C ALA A 20 19.00 -0.54 0.65
N ARG A 21 19.73 -1.48 0.03
CA ARG A 21 21.06 -1.23 -0.56
C ARG A 21 21.08 -0.19 -1.68
N SER A 22 19.97 0.03 -2.38
CA SER A 22 19.87 1.00 -3.49
C SER A 22 18.44 1.55 -3.61
N LYS A 23 18.27 2.65 -4.35
CA LYS A 23 16.94 3.22 -4.65
C LYS A 23 16.06 2.23 -5.44
N ALA A 24 16.66 1.46 -6.35
CA ALA A 24 15.94 0.42 -7.10
C ALA A 24 15.46 -0.70 -6.17
N HIS A 25 16.30 -1.13 -5.22
CA HIS A 25 15.90 -2.12 -4.23
C HIS A 25 14.78 -1.59 -3.32
N ALA A 26 14.87 -0.33 -2.89
CA ALA A 26 13.83 0.34 -2.11
C ALA A 26 12.48 0.36 -2.86
N LEU A 27 12.51 0.62 -4.17
CA LEU A 27 11.31 0.59 -5.02
C LEU A 27 10.73 -0.84 -5.10
N SER A 28 11.56 -1.86 -5.27
CA SER A 28 11.09 -3.26 -5.27
C SER A 28 10.43 -3.64 -3.94
N ILE A 29 11.00 -3.22 -2.80
CA ILE A 29 10.41 -3.44 -1.49
C ILE A 29 9.07 -2.72 -1.37
N ALA A 30 9.00 -1.45 -1.78
CA ALA A 30 7.77 -0.68 -1.77
C ALA A 30 6.66 -1.36 -2.58
N LEU A 31 6.96 -1.80 -3.80
CA LEU A 31 6.00 -2.51 -4.65
C LEU A 31 5.53 -3.83 -4.03
N ALA A 32 6.42 -4.59 -3.41
CA ALA A 32 6.06 -5.83 -2.73
C ALA A 32 5.12 -5.58 -1.53
N LEU A 33 5.39 -4.54 -0.73
CA LEU A 33 4.54 -4.13 0.39
C LEU A 33 3.18 -3.63 -0.09
N THR A 34 3.15 -2.78 -1.12
CA THR A 34 1.90 -2.30 -1.71
C THR A 34 1.06 -3.46 -2.23
N ARG A 35 1.66 -4.40 -2.96
CA ARG A 35 0.97 -5.61 -3.43
C ARG A 35 0.36 -6.39 -2.27
N PHE A 36 1.13 -6.64 -1.22
CA PHE A 36 0.64 -7.35 -0.04
C PHE A 36 -0.57 -6.64 0.59
N VAL A 37 -0.49 -5.33 0.81
CA VAL A 37 -1.59 -4.54 1.39
C VAL A 37 -2.85 -4.61 0.52
N VAL A 38 -2.71 -4.45 -0.79
CA VAL A 38 -3.83 -4.56 -1.74
C VAL A 38 -4.47 -5.95 -1.66
N GLU A 39 -3.67 -7.02 -1.66
CA GLU A 39 -4.18 -8.40 -1.55
C GLU A 39 -4.96 -8.63 -0.24
N GLN A 40 -4.53 -8.04 0.88
CA GLN A 40 -5.25 -8.16 2.15
C GLN A 40 -6.59 -7.41 2.10
N ILE A 41 -6.60 -6.19 1.55
CA ILE A 41 -7.82 -5.38 1.45
C ILE A 41 -8.84 -6.02 0.52
N MET A 42 -8.39 -6.61 -0.61
CA MET A 42 -9.27 -7.36 -1.51
C MET A 42 -9.94 -8.55 -0.80
N LYS A 43 -9.23 -9.21 0.13
CA LYS A 43 -9.82 -10.28 0.97
C LYS A 43 -10.78 -9.76 2.04
N GLY A 44 -11.00 -8.46 2.14
CA GLY A 44 -11.86 -7.82 3.13
C GLY A 44 -11.17 -7.54 4.47
N ASN A 45 -9.85 -7.70 4.57
CA ASN A 45 -9.12 -7.40 5.81
C ASN A 45 -8.92 -5.89 6.00
N GLU A 46 -8.90 -5.46 7.26
CA GLU A 46 -8.59 -4.08 7.63
C GLU A 46 -7.10 -3.89 7.91
N LEU A 47 -6.57 -2.72 7.55
CA LEU A 47 -5.21 -2.31 7.92
C LEU A 47 -5.24 -1.53 9.24
N LEU A 48 -4.59 -2.09 10.26
CA LEU A 48 -4.39 -1.46 11.55
C LEU A 48 -2.92 -1.12 11.75
N VAL A 49 -2.65 0.12 12.16
CA VAL A 49 -1.30 0.58 12.50
C VAL A 49 -1.24 0.86 13.99
N ARG A 50 -0.17 0.40 14.64
CA ARG A 50 0.11 0.75 16.04
C ARG A 50 0.90 2.06 16.08
N ASN A 51 0.34 3.08 16.72
CA ASN A 51 1.03 4.35 16.90
C ASN A 51 2.08 4.26 18.01
N LYS A 52 2.82 5.36 18.24
CA LYS A 52 3.89 5.42 19.26
C LYS A 52 3.39 5.24 20.69
N ASP A 53 2.11 5.53 20.94
CA ASP A 53 1.46 5.34 22.25
C ASP A 53 0.92 3.91 22.44
N GLY A 54 1.17 3.02 21.47
CA GLY A 54 0.71 1.63 21.50
C GLY A 54 -0.75 1.44 21.11
N LYS A 55 -1.47 2.49 20.72
CA LYS A 55 -2.87 2.41 20.28
C LYS A 55 -2.96 1.93 18.84
N LEU A 56 -3.98 1.12 18.55
CA LEU A 56 -4.30 0.70 17.19
C LEU A 56 -5.20 1.74 16.52
N GLU A 57 -4.81 2.17 15.34
CA GLU A 57 -5.54 3.09 14.49
C GLU A 57 -5.88 2.40 13.17
N ARG A 58 -7.14 2.52 12.73
CA ARG A 58 -7.58 2.02 11.43
C ARG A 58 -7.12 2.98 10.33
N VAL A 59 -6.42 2.44 9.35
CA VAL A 59 -5.99 3.22 8.19
C VAL A 59 -7.07 3.16 7.12
N ILE A 60 -7.54 4.31 6.67
CA ILE A 60 -8.47 4.44 5.56
C ILE A 60 -7.68 4.89 4.33
N MET A 61 -7.69 4.07 3.27
CA MET A 61 -7.05 4.37 1.99
C MET A 61 -8.15 4.52 0.92
N PRO A 62 -8.62 5.74 0.63
CA PRO A 62 -9.74 5.97 -0.29
C PRO A 62 -9.55 5.33 -1.67
N GLU A 63 -8.32 5.31 -2.16
CA GLU A 63 -7.96 4.73 -3.46
C GLU A 63 -8.21 3.21 -3.51
N LEU A 64 -8.13 2.54 -2.36
CA LEU A 64 -8.32 1.10 -2.24
C LEU A 64 -9.78 0.71 -1.91
N GLU A 65 -10.59 1.61 -1.36
CA GLU A 65 -12.04 1.38 -1.18
C GLU A 65 -12.75 1.17 -2.53
N ASN A 66 -12.25 1.80 -3.60
CA ASN A 66 -12.75 1.56 -4.96
C ASN A 66 -12.52 0.12 -5.45
N ILE A 67 -11.44 -0.53 -5.01
CA ILE A 67 -11.10 -1.91 -5.38
C ILE A 67 -12.07 -2.89 -4.70
N ARG A 68 -12.36 -2.66 -3.42
CA ARG A 68 -13.30 -3.46 -2.63
C ARG A 68 -14.71 -3.51 -3.24
N ASN A 69 -15.14 -2.43 -3.90
CA ASN A 69 -16.45 -2.32 -4.53
C ASN A 69 -16.58 -3.06 -5.88
N GLN A 70 -15.47 -3.46 -6.50
CA GLN A 70 -15.50 -4.13 -7.81
C GLN A 70 -15.85 -5.62 -7.70
N GLU A 71 -15.38 -6.33 -6.66
CA GLU A 71 -15.72 -7.75 -6.46
C GLU A 71 -17.21 -7.96 -6.16
N GLY A 72 -17.85 -7.02 -5.46
CA GLY A 72 -19.29 -7.07 -5.21
C GLY A 72 -20.16 -6.93 -6.48
N ARG A 73 -19.63 -6.38 -7.58
CA ARG A 73 -20.37 -6.22 -8.84
C ARG A 73 -20.31 -7.43 -9.76
N VAL A 74 -19.24 -8.24 -9.68
CA VAL A 74 -19.07 -9.41 -10.55
C VAL A 74 -20.03 -10.55 -10.17
N GLN A 75 -20.46 -10.63 -8.90
CA GLN A 75 -21.36 -11.68 -8.45
C GLN A 75 -22.85 -11.46 -8.79
N HIS A 76 -23.26 -10.23 -9.15
CA HIS A 76 -24.67 -9.89 -9.43
C HIS A 76 -25.04 -9.87 -10.92
N SER A 77 -24.12 -10.20 -11.82
CA SER A 77 -24.34 -10.18 -13.28
C SER A 77 -24.51 -11.56 -13.92
N SER A 78 -24.65 -12.61 -13.10
CA SER A 78 -25.05 -13.95 -13.54
C SER A 78 -26.48 -14.22 -13.09
N GLY A 79 -27.45 -13.64 -13.81
CA GLY A 79 -28.88 -13.85 -13.64
C GLY A 79 -29.58 -13.76 -14.98
#